data_AF-A0A933YXC7-F1
#
_entry.id   AF-A0A933YXC7-F1
#
_cell.length_a   1.000
_cell.length_b   1.000
_cell.length_c   1.000
_cell.angle_alpha   90.00
_cell.angle_beta   90.00
_cell.angle_gamma   90.00
#
_symmetry.space_group_name_H-M   'P 1'
#
loop_
_entity.id
_entity.type
_entity.pdbx_description
1 polymer ?
#
loop_
_entity_poly.entity_id
_entity_poly.type
_entity_poly.pdbx_seq_one_letter_code
_entity_poly.pdbx_strand_id
1 'polypeptide(L)' 'MFEIPPLAPSQWIVILGAVGVFAGISLYAIWDAFHRDFGSSNAKFGWIQLAVMVPFFGGLAYLIFGRKKGRKL' A
#
# COMPACT_ATOMS: atom_id res chain seq x y z
N MET A 1 18.66 16.54 19.99
CA MET A 1 18.41 15.09 19.84
C MET A 1 16.91 14.89 19.79
N PHE A 2 16.42 13.97 18.97
CA PHE A 2 15.01 13.56 19.04
C PHE A 2 14.86 12.67 20.27
N GLU A 3 14.11 13.10 21.27
CA GLU A 3 13.86 12.29 22.47
C GLU A 3 12.80 11.24 22.14
N ILE A 4 13.11 9.96 22.38
CA ILE A 4 12.15 8.88 22.18
C ILE A 4 11.16 8.93 23.36
N PRO A 5 9.85 9.05 23.09
CA PRO A 5 8.86 9.14 24.16
C PRO A 5 8.85 7.85 24.99
N PRO A 6 8.75 7.94 26.34
CA PRO A 6 8.74 6.78 27.22
C PRO A 6 7.37 6.10 27.18
N LEU A 7 7.12 5.35 26.11
CA LEU A 7 5.89 4.60 25.91
C LEU A 7 6.04 3.16 26.42
N ALA A 8 4.95 2.60 26.95
CA ALA A 8 4.90 1.19 27.33
C ALA A 8 5.07 0.28 26.10
N PRO A 9 5.61 -0.95 26.26
CA PRO A 9 5.78 -1.89 25.15
C PRO A 9 4.49 -2.15 24.36
N SER A 10 3.33 -2.20 25.03
CA SER A 10 2.02 -2.37 24.39
C SER A 10 1.66 -1.21 23.45
N GLN A 11 2.01 0.02 23.81
CA GLN A 11 1.76 1.20 22.98
C GLN A 11 2.63 1.18 21.72
N TRP A 12 3.90 0.79 21.86
CA TRP A 12 4.78 0.58 20.71
C TRP A 12 4.26 -0.49 19.77
N ILE A 13 3.79 -1.62 20.30
CA ILE A 13 3.19 -2.70 19.50
C ILE A 13 1.99 -2.18 18.70
N VAL A 14 1.09 -1.40 19.32
CA VAL A 14 -0.07 -0.84 18.64
C VAL A 14 0.34 0.13 17.52
N ILE A 15 1.28 1.04 17.80
CA ILE A 15 1.78 2.01 16.82
C ILE A 15 2.44 1.30 15.64
N LEU A 16 3.38 0.40 15.91
CA LEU A 16 4.10 -0.35 14.88
C LEU A 16 3.17 -1.30 14.11
N GLY A 17 2.20 -1.90 14.78
CA GLY A 17 1.16 -2.71 14.15
C GLY A 17 0.31 -1.90 13.19
N ALA A 18 -0.19 -0.73 13.62
CA ALA A 18 -0.98 0.15 12.77
C ALA A 18 -0.17 0.65 11.55
N VAL A 19 1.05 1.15 11.78
CA VAL A 19 1.95 1.59 10.70
C VAL A 19 2.27 0.43 9.76
N GLY A 20 2.56 -0.75 10.30
CA GLY A 20 2.86 -1.95 9.53
C GLY A 20 1.69 -2.40 8.65
N VAL A 21 0.45 -2.34 9.16
CA VAL A 21 -0.75 -2.64 8.37
C VAL A 21 -0.95 -1.62 7.24
N PHE A 22 -0.82 -0.33 7.53
CA PHE A 22 -1.02 0.74 6.53
C PHE A 22 0.05 0.68 5.43
N ALA A 23 1.31 0.54 5.83
CA ALA A 23 2.42 0.36 4.90
C ALA A 23 2.27 -0.94 4.12
N GLY A 24 1.90 -2.04 4.79
CA GLY A 24 1.70 -3.36 4.18
C GLY A 24 0.65 -3.35 3.08
N ILE A 25 -0.50 -2.69 3.29
CA ILE A 25 -1.54 -2.53 2.26
C ILE A 25 -1.00 -1.79 1.04
N SER A 26 -0.27 -0.70 1.26
CA SER A 26 0.27 0.14 0.18
C SER A 26 1.32 -0.64 -0.63
N LEU A 27 2.27 -1.28 0.06
CA LEU A 27 3.31 -2.09 -0.55
C LEU A 27 2.73 -3.30 -1.29
N TYR A 28 1.75 -3.99 -0.70
CA TYR A 28 1.06 -5.11 -1.33
C TYR A 28 0.33 -4.69 -2.61
N ALA A 29 -0.37 -3.55 -2.58
CA ALA A 29 -1.06 -3.01 -3.75
C ALA A 29 -0.09 -2.70 -4.90
N ILE A 30 1.03 -2.04 -4.59
CA ILE A 30 2.09 -1.76 -5.57
C ILE A 30 2.63 -3.06 -6.16
N TRP A 31 2.97 -4.03 -5.31
CA TRP A 31 3.49 -5.32 -5.73
C TRP A 31 2.50 -6.09 -6.63
N ASP A 32 1.22 -6.19 -6.22
CA ASP A 32 0.15 -6.84 -7.00
C ASP A 32 -0.07 -6.11 -8.33
N ALA A 33 0.06 -4.78 -8.39
CA ALA A 33 -0.03 -4.00 -9.62
C ALA A 33 1.14 -4.28 -10.58
N PHE A 34 2.36 -4.45 -10.07
CA PHE A 34 3.50 -4.84 -10.90
C PHE A 34 3.31 -6.23 -11.53
N HIS A 35 2.72 -7.18 -10.79
CA HIS A 35 2.57 -8.59 -11.18
C HIS A 35 1.26 -8.90 -11.94
N ARG A 36 0.51 -7.88 -12.34
CA ARG A 36 -0.69 -8.04 -13.16
C ARG A 36 -0.49 -7.46 -14.55
N ASP A 37 -1.20 -8.02 -15.52
CA ASP A 37 -1.35 -7.43 -16.84
C ASP A 37 -2.66 -6.64 -16.92
N PHE A 38 -2.55 -5.38 -17.29
CA PHE A 38 -3.69 -4.48 -17.47
C PHE A 38 -4.04 -4.28 -18.95
N GLY A 39 -3.34 -4.93 -19.88
CA GLY A 39 -3.49 -4.72 -21.32
C GLY A 39 -3.02 -3.33 -21.81
N SER A 40 -2.66 -2.43 -20.88
CA SER A 40 -2.16 -1.09 -21.15
C SER A 40 -1.12 -0.71 -20.10
N SER A 41 0.08 -0.35 -20.57
CA SER A 41 1.15 0.15 -19.71
C SER A 41 0.71 1.38 -18.91
N ASN A 42 -0.05 2.30 -19.52
CA ASN A 42 -0.55 3.49 -18.85
C ASN A 42 -1.49 3.15 -17.70
N ALA A 43 -2.37 2.16 -17.89
CA ALA A 43 -3.26 1.70 -16.82
C ALA A 43 -2.48 1.10 -15.64
N LYS A 44 -1.44 0.30 -15.93
CA LYS A 44 -0.53 -0.24 -14.90
C LYS A 44 0.14 0.89 -14.11
N PHE A 45 0.78 1.83 -14.81
CA PHE A 45 1.48 2.95 -14.17
C PHE A 45 0.55 3.86 -13.37
N GLY A 46 -0.67 4.12 -13.86
CA GLY A 46 -1.66 4.92 -13.12
C GLY A 46 -2.04 4.30 -11.77
N TRP A 47 -2.24 2.98 -11.73
CA TRP A 47 -2.52 2.27 -10.47
C TRP A 47 -1.35 2.26 -9.50
N ILE A 48 -0.13 2.05 -10.01
CA ILE A 48 1.09 2.10 -9.19
C ILE A 48 1.30 3.51 -8.64
N GLN A 49 1.18 4.53 -9.49
CA GLN A 49 1.34 5.93 -9.08
C GLN A 49 0.30 6.31 -8.02
N LEU A 50 -0.96 5.91 -8.19
CA LEU A 50 -2.00 6.14 -7.19
C LEU A 50 -1.64 5.47 -5.85
N ALA A 51 -1.18 4.22 -5.88
CA ALA A 51 -0.81 3.47 -4.67
C ALA A 51 0.43 4.02 -3.95
N VAL A 52 1.36 4.64 -4.68
CA VAL A 52 2.58 5.27 -4.11
C VAL A 52 2.29 6.68 -3.60
N MET A 53 1.61 7.52 -4.40
CA MET A 53 1.41 8.95 -4.11
C MET A 53 0.32 9.21 -3.07
N VAL A 54 -0.62 8.28 -2.92
CA VAL A 54 -1.70 8.37 -1.93
C VAL A 54 -1.58 7.16 -0.99
N PRO A 55 -0.74 7.23 0.05
CA PRO A 55 -0.53 6.12 0.98
C PRO A 55 -1.84 5.65 1.59
N PHE A 56 -1.95 4.34 1.83
CA PHE A 56 -3.15 3.65 2.33
C PHE A 56 -4.37 3.74 1.40
N PHE A 57 -4.88 4.94 1.11
CA PHE A 57 -6.08 5.13 0.30
C PHE A 57 -5.87 4.74 -1.17
N GLY A 58 -4.71 5.05 -1.77
CA GLY A 58 -4.39 4.65 -3.13
C GLY A 58 -4.23 3.13 -3.25
N GLY A 59 -3.57 2.50 -2.27
CA GLY A 59 -3.49 1.05 -2.18
C GLY A 59 -4.86 0.39 -1.99
N LEU A 60 -5.72 0.98 -1.16
CA LEU A 60 -7.09 0.49 -0.94
C LEU A 60 -7.96 0.63 -2.20
N ALA A 61 -7.91 1.78 -2.87
CA ALA A 61 -8.60 2.02 -4.14
C ALA A 61 -8.14 1.04 -5.22
N TYR A 62 -6.83 0.76 -5.28
CA TYR A 62 -6.29 -0.28 -6.14
C TYR A 62 -6.88 -1.65 -5.79
N LEU A 63 -6.84 -2.08 -4.52
CA LEU A 63 -7.30 -3.42 -4.14
C LEU A 63 -8.79 -3.64 -4.41
N ILE A 64 -9.62 -2.60 -4.26
CA ILE A 64 -11.06 -2.67 -4.49
C ILE A 64 -11.40 -2.62 -5.99
N PHE A 65 -10.79 -1.69 -6.73
CA PHE A 65 -11.17 -1.38 -8.12
C PHE A 65 -10.11 -1.82 -9.14
N GLY A 66 -8.85 -1.46 -8.93
CA GLY A 66 -7.74 -1.72 -9.85
C GLY A 66 -7.46 -3.21 -10.01
N ARG A 67 -7.48 -3.97 -8.91
CA ARG A 67 -7.19 -5.40 -8.87
C ARG A 67 -8.09 -6.22 -9.81
N LYS A 68 -9.36 -5.84 -9.94
CA LYS A 68 -10.33 -6.53 -10.82
C LYS A 68 -10.09 -6.25 -12.30
N LYS A 69 -9.38 -5.15 -12.62
CA LYS A 69 -9.09 -4.74 -14.00
C LYS A 69 -7.83 -5.42 -14.57
N GLY A 70 -6.92 -5.89 -13.73
CA GLY A 70 -5.71 -6.59 -14.17
C GLY A 70 -5.88 -8.12 -14.14
N ARG A 71 -5.46 -8.82 -15.19
CA ARG A 71 -5.31 -10.29 -15.20
C ARG A 71 -4.02 -10.65 -14.45
N LYS A 72 -4.03 -11.74 -13.70
CA LYS A 72 -2.77 -12.26 -13.13
C LYS A 72 -1.91 -12.76 -14.30
N LEU A 73 -0.64 -12.36 -14.29
CA LEU A 73 0.38 -12.92 -15.18
C LEU A 73 0.62 -14.39 -14.83
#